data_AF-A0A4Y1ZAU1-F1
#
_entry.id   AF-A0A4Y1ZAU1-F1
#
_cell.length_a   1.000
_cell.length_b   1.000
_cell.length_c   1.000
_cell.angle_alpha   90.00
_cell.angle_beta   90.00
_cell.angle_gamma   90.00
#
_symmetry.space_group_name_H-M   'P 1'
#
loop_
_entity.id
_entity.type
_entity.pdbx_description
1 polymer ?
#
loop_
_entity_poly.entity_id
_entity_poly.type
_entity_poly.pdbx_seq_one_letter_code
_entity_poly.pdbx_strand_id
1 'polypeptide(L)'
;MNQALLVIDAQQALIDGDAGEPGVGNKEILLQKINAVIEKAVQENVNIVFVRDTSVAGGEGPGFEVHPAIRRPEGAAFFKRARQALLSYIVIGLPQRTRHRASCDSRLSD
;
A
#
# COMPACT_ATOMS: atom_id res chain seq x y z
N MET A 1 -8.92 -15.87 2.26
CA MET A 1 -9.26 -14.48 1.86
C MET A 1 -8.09 -13.93 1.07
N ASN A 2 -8.34 -13.22 -0.02
CA ASN A 2 -7.28 -12.59 -0.83
C ASN A 2 -7.28 -11.09 -0.50
N GLN A 3 -6.65 -10.72 0.61
CA GLN A 3 -6.60 -9.34 1.06
C GLN A 3 -5.15 -8.88 1.08
N ALA A 4 -4.96 -7.57 1.00
CA ALA A 4 -3.68 -6.91 1.16
C ALA A 4 -3.87 -5.67 2.03
N LEU A 5 -2.89 -5.39 2.89
CA LEU A 5 -2.81 -4.13 3.62
C LEU A 5 -2.11 -3.11 2.73
N LEU A 6 -2.82 -2.03 2.42
CA LEU A 6 -2.28 -0.91 1.67
C LEU A 6 -1.99 0.26 2.61
N VAL A 7 -0.73 0.65 2.72
CA VAL A 7 -0.28 1.80 3.52
C VAL A 7 0.09 2.93 2.58
N ILE A 8 -0.73 3.98 2.56
CA ILE A 8 -0.64 5.08 1.58
C ILE A 8 -0.13 6.34 2.25
N ASP A 9 0.77 7.05 1.58
CA ASP A 9 1.25 8.40 1.91
C ASP A 9 1.73 8.52 3.37
N ALA A 10 2.21 7.42 3.95
CA ALA A 10 2.77 7.37 5.31
C ALA A 10 4.24 7.85 5.32
N GLN A 11 4.51 8.94 4.60
CA GLN A 11 5.84 9.50 4.37
C GLN A 11 6.21 10.47 5.50
N GLN A 12 7.51 10.59 5.79
CA GLN A 12 7.97 11.35 6.95
C GLN A 12 7.53 12.82 6.90
N ALA A 13 7.71 13.51 5.76
CA ALA A 13 7.37 14.92 5.63
C ALA A 13 5.87 15.19 5.85
N LEU A 14 5.00 14.23 5.48
CA LEU A 14 3.56 14.36 5.71
C LEU A 14 3.19 14.15 7.17
N ILE A 15 3.82 13.19 7.85
CA ILE A 15 3.50 12.86 9.24
C ILE A 15 4.10 13.86 10.22
N ASP A 16 5.37 14.20 10.06
CA ASP A 16 6.08 15.14 10.94
C ASP A 16 5.79 16.60 10.60
N GLY A 17 5.44 16.88 9.35
CA GLY A 17 5.44 18.22 8.79
C GLY A 17 6.80 18.58 8.21
N ASP A 18 6.81 19.67 7.45
CA ASP A 18 8.03 20.26 6.90
C ASP A 18 8.03 21.78 7.10
N ALA A 19 8.92 22.50 6.41
CA ALA A 19 9.03 23.94 6.54
C ALA A 19 7.82 24.72 5.97
N GLY A 20 6.98 24.06 5.16
CA GLY A 20 5.83 24.67 4.48
C GLY A 20 4.49 24.26 5.06
N GLU A 21 4.35 23.02 5.55
CA GLU A 21 3.09 22.48 6.05
C GLU A 21 3.24 21.80 7.42
N PRO A 22 2.28 22.01 8.36
CA PRO A 22 2.30 21.34 9.64
C PRO A 22 2.02 19.84 9.47
N GLY A 23 2.67 19.03 10.30
CA GLY A 23 2.45 17.58 10.32
C GLY A 23 1.08 17.17 10.85
N VAL A 24 0.83 15.86 10.81
CA VAL A 24 -0.42 15.28 11.29
C VAL A 24 -0.53 15.42 12.82
N GLY A 25 -1.68 15.91 13.29
CA GLY A 25 -1.99 15.94 14.72
C GLY A 25 -2.09 14.54 15.34
N ASN A 26 -1.67 14.38 16.60
CA ASN A 26 -1.62 13.09 17.30
C ASN A 26 -0.84 12.01 16.54
N LYS A 27 0.26 12.38 15.88
CA LYS A 27 1.09 11.48 15.07
C LYS A 27 1.55 10.24 15.82
N GLU A 28 1.77 10.31 17.13
CA GLU A 28 2.15 9.17 17.96
C GLU A 28 1.07 8.09 17.95
N ILE A 29 -0.21 8.48 18.10
CA ILE A 29 -1.35 7.55 18.05
C ILE A 29 -1.52 6.99 16.64
N LEU A 30 -1.33 7.80 15.61
CA LEU A 30 -1.37 7.34 14.22
C LEU A 30 -0.31 6.26 13.98
N LEU A 31 0.95 6.52 14.34
CA LEU A 31 2.06 5.61 14.17
C LEU A 31 1.84 4.31 14.95
N GLN A 32 1.32 4.38 16.18
CA GLN A 32 0.95 3.21 16.96
C GLN A 32 -0.12 2.36 16.26
N LYS A 33 -1.18 2.99 15.73
CA LYS A 33 -2.25 2.27 15.03
C LYS A 33 -1.77 1.64 13.73
N ILE A 34 -0.96 2.36 12.94
CA ILE A 34 -0.36 1.81 11.71
C ILE A 34 0.46 0.56 12.04
N ASN A 35 1.32 0.63 13.04
CA ASN A 35 2.15 -0.50 13.46
C ASN A 35 1.32 -1.69 13.95
N ALA A 36 0.25 -1.45 14.71
CA ALA A 36 -0.64 -2.51 15.18
C ALA A 36 -1.35 -3.24 14.01
N VAL A 37 -1.77 -2.50 12.98
CA VAL A 37 -2.40 -3.10 11.79
C VAL A 37 -1.37 -3.85 10.93
N ILE A 38 -0.16 -3.32 10.79
CA ILE A 38 0.95 -4.01 10.11
C ILE A 38 1.27 -5.33 10.83
N GLU A 39 1.40 -5.31 12.15
CA GLU A 39 1.69 -6.51 12.95
C GLU A 39 0.61 -7.57 12.75
N LYS A 40 -0.67 -7.17 12.78
CA LYS A 40 -1.78 -8.07 12.47
C LYS A 40 -1.70 -8.64 11.05
N ALA A 41 -1.37 -7.81 10.05
CA ALA A 41 -1.23 -8.27 8.67
C ALA A 41 -0.07 -9.28 8.52
N VAL A 42 1.04 -9.06 9.22
CA VAL A 42 2.15 -10.02 9.27
C VAL A 42 1.70 -11.35 9.89
N GLN A 43 1.01 -11.31 11.04
CA GLN A 43 0.51 -12.51 11.72
C GLN A 43 -0.48 -13.32 10.86
N GLU A 44 -1.32 -12.63 10.10
CA GLU A 44 -2.30 -13.25 9.20
C GLU A 44 -1.73 -13.61 7.82
N ASN A 45 -0.43 -13.42 7.58
CA ASN A 45 0.23 -13.63 6.28
C ASN A 45 -0.45 -12.86 5.14
N VAL A 46 -0.91 -11.65 5.43
CA VAL A 46 -1.52 -10.73 4.48
C VAL A 46 -0.43 -9.93 3.78
N ASN A 47 -0.54 -9.76 2.46
CA ASN A 47 0.42 -8.98 1.70
C ASN A 47 0.39 -7.51 2.13
N ILE A 48 1.56 -6.89 2.35
CA ILE A 48 1.67 -5.50 2.76
C ILE A 48 2.33 -4.70 1.64
N VAL A 49 1.69 -3.60 1.27
CA VAL A 49 2.12 -2.74 0.17
C VAL A 49 2.15 -1.29 0.63
N PHE A 50 3.28 -0.62 0.42
CA PHE A 50 3.46 0.80 0.70
C PHE A 50 3.35 1.62 -0.60
N VAL A 51 2.56 2.68 -0.58
CA VAL A 51 2.42 3.62 -1.69
C VAL A 51 2.92 4.99 -1.24
N ARG A 52 3.81 5.59 -2.03
CA ARG A 52 4.39 6.92 -1.78
C ARG A 52 4.03 7.89 -2.88
N ASP A 53 3.67 9.11 -2.52
CA ASP A 53 3.50 10.21 -3.48
C ASP A 53 4.86 10.84 -3.81
N THR A 54 5.20 10.79 -5.10
CA THR A 54 6.43 11.36 -5.69
C THR A 54 6.52 12.88 -5.61
N SER A 55 5.41 13.56 -5.34
CA SER A 55 5.40 15.02 -5.13
C SER A 55 5.79 15.44 -3.72
N VAL A 56 5.87 14.50 -2.77
CA VAL A 56 6.24 14.76 -1.37
C VAL A 56 7.75 14.87 -1.25
N ALA A 57 8.23 15.91 -0.57
CA ALA A 57 9.66 16.19 -0.34
C ALA A 57 10.53 16.15 -1.62
N GLY A 58 9.96 16.52 -2.78
CA GLY A 58 10.66 16.45 -4.06
C GLY A 58 10.89 15.04 -4.60
N GLY A 59 10.26 14.02 -4.01
CA GLY A 59 10.30 12.62 -4.48
C GLY A 59 11.50 11.82 -4.00
N GLU A 60 12.34 12.38 -3.13
CA GLU A 60 13.59 11.80 -2.64
C GLU A 60 13.91 12.21 -1.19
N GLY A 61 14.88 11.52 -0.58
CA GLY A 61 15.36 11.82 0.77
C GLY A 61 14.44 11.38 1.92
N PRO A 62 14.80 11.69 3.17
CA PRO A 62 14.09 11.20 4.36
C PRO A 62 12.61 11.60 4.40
N GLY A 63 12.30 12.84 3.98
CA GLY A 63 10.94 13.35 3.91
C GLY A 63 10.03 12.55 2.97
N PHE A 64 10.58 11.99 1.89
CA PHE A 64 9.86 11.17 0.91
C PHE A 64 9.73 9.70 1.35
N GLU A 65 10.63 9.21 2.20
CA GLU A 65 10.58 7.84 2.67
C GLU A 65 9.43 7.61 3.65
N VAL A 66 9.03 6.34 3.79
CA VAL A 66 8.06 5.95 4.83
C VAL A 66 8.62 6.33 6.19
N HIS A 67 7.78 6.91 7.03
CA HIS A 67 8.19 7.44 8.32
C HIS A 67 8.94 6.38 9.15
N PRO A 68 10.11 6.72 9.73
CA PRO A 68 11.03 5.72 10.32
C PRO A 68 10.45 4.96 11.53
N ALA A 69 9.47 5.55 12.22
CA ALA A 69 8.77 4.87 13.32
C ALA A 69 7.76 3.79 12.86
N ILE A 70 7.51 3.66 11.56
CA ILE A 70 6.69 2.58 11.00
C ILE A 70 7.57 1.34 10.84
N ARG A 71 7.20 0.25 11.50
CA ARG A 71 7.91 -1.03 11.47
C ARG A 71 7.59 -1.76 10.17
N ARG A 72 8.52 -1.71 9.23
CA ARG A 72 8.35 -2.33 7.91
C ARG A 72 8.82 -3.78 7.96
N PRO A 73 7.98 -4.76 7.58
CA PRO A 73 8.43 -6.13 7.45
C PRO A 73 9.40 -6.26 6.27
N GLU A 74 10.36 -7.17 6.38
CA GLU A 74 11.25 -7.51 5.27
C GLU A 74 10.43 -8.04 4.09
N GLY A 75 10.72 -7.54 2.89
CA GLY A 75 10.02 -7.94 1.67
C GLY A 75 8.71 -7.20 1.37
N ALA A 76 8.32 -6.18 2.15
CA ALA A 76 7.18 -5.34 1.81
C ALA A 76 7.38 -4.64 0.45
N ALA A 77 6.33 -4.63 -0.38
CA ALA A 77 6.39 -4.01 -1.71
C ALA A 77 6.21 -2.48 -1.62
N PHE A 78 6.91 -1.74 -2.48
CA PHE A 78 6.78 -0.29 -2.59
C PHE A 78 6.33 0.13 -3.99
N PHE A 79 5.35 1.01 -4.05
CA PHE A 79 4.94 1.68 -5.27
C PHE A 79 5.04 3.19 -5.11
N LYS A 80 5.34 3.85 -6.24
CA LYS A 80 5.35 5.30 -6.36
C LYS A 80 4.08 5.72 -7.11
N ARG A 81 3.43 6.78 -6.65
CA ARG A 81 2.26 7.41 -7.29
C ARG A 81 2.58 8.90 -7.52
N ALA A 82 1.96 9.48 -8.54
CA ALA A 82 1.99 10.93 -8.76
C ALA A 82 0.70 11.58 -8.23
N ARG A 83 0.82 12.74 -7.55
CA ARG A 83 -0.28 13.53 -6.95
C ARG A 83 -1.54 13.69 -7.80
N GLN A 84 -1.39 13.80 -9.13
CA GLN A 84 -2.50 14.03 -10.06
C GLN A 84 -3.26 12.77 -10.47
N ALA A 85 -2.82 11.58 -10.05
CA ALA A 85 -3.64 10.39 -10.19
C ALA A 85 -4.83 10.54 -9.24
N LEU A 86 -6.00 10.96 -9.75
CA LEU A 86 -7.27 10.94 -9.02
C LEU A 86 -7.49 9.58 -8.34
N LEU A 87 -8.07 9.60 -7.15
CA LEU A 87 -8.40 8.48 -6.27
C LEU A 87 -9.43 7.47 -6.84
N SER A 88 -9.49 7.26 -8.16
CA SER A 88 -10.52 6.44 -8.79
C SER A 88 -10.11 5.01 -9.17
N TYR A 89 -8.82 4.65 -9.24
CA TYR A 89 -8.41 3.32 -9.74
C TYR A 89 -7.19 2.70 -9.05
N ILE A 90 -7.15 2.63 -7.71
CA ILE A 90 -6.25 1.69 -7.02
C ILE A 90 -7.10 0.68 -6.23
N VAL A 91 -7.93 -0.04 -6.98
CA VAL A 91 -8.29 -1.42 -6.67
C VAL A 91 -7.38 -2.27 -7.55
N ILE A 92 -6.16 -2.52 -7.10
CA ILE A 92 -5.26 -3.40 -7.86
C ILE A 92 -5.44 -4.83 -7.34
N GLY A 93 -6.22 -5.59 -8.09
CA GLY A 93 -5.85 -6.96 -8.47
C GLY A 93 -5.80 -8.00 -7.36
N LEU A 94 -6.97 -8.48 -6.96
CA LEU A 94 -7.15 -9.91 -6.67
C LEU A 94 -6.55 -10.76 -7.82
N PRO A 95 -5.94 -11.91 -7.53
CA PRO A 95 -5.10 -12.66 -8.45
C PRO A 95 -5.79 -12.95 -9.79
N GLN A 96 -5.05 -12.74 -10.87
CA GLN A 96 -5.42 -13.14 -12.22
C GLN A 96 -5.67 -14.66 -12.23
N ARG A 97 -6.94 -15.06 -12.19
CA ARG A 97 -7.36 -16.45 -12.32
C ARG A 97 -7.15 -16.84 -13.78
N THR A 98 -6.07 -17.55 -14.08
CA THR A 98 -5.91 -18.29 -15.33
C THR A 98 -7.11 -19.21 -15.51
N ARG A 99 -8.06 -18.83 -16.38
CA ARG A 99 -9.07 -19.76 -16.89
C ARG A 99 -8.36 -20.73 -17.84
N HIS A 100 -7.94 -21.87 -17.33
CA HIS A 100 -7.86 -23.03 -18.20
C HIS A 100 -9.30 -23.43 -18.56
N ARG A 101 -9.60 -23.36 -19.86
CA ARG A 101 -10.82 -23.84 -20.51
C ARG A 101 -11.13 -25.26 -20.03
N ALA A 102 -12.28 -25.46 -19.39
CA ALA A 102 -12.99 -26.72 -19.54
C ALA A 102 -13.57 -26.73 -20.96
N SER A 103 -12.95 -27.50 -21.85
CA SER A 103 -13.61 -27.96 -23.08
C SER A 103 -14.41 -29.19 -22.69
N CYS A 104 -15.68 -28.98 -22.34
CA CYS A 104 -16.70 -29.98 -22.60
C CYS A 104 -17.25 -29.64 -23.97
N ASP A 105 -16.85 -30.40 -24.99
CA ASP A 105 -17.56 -30.44 -26.26
C ASP A 105 -18.18 -31.84 -26.40
N SER A 106 -19.46 -31.88 -26.03
CA SER A 106 -20.37 -32.97 -26.27
C SER A 106 -20.65 -33.08 -27.77
N ARG A 107 -20.00 -34.01 -28.46
CA ARG A 107 -20.51 -34.52 -29.74
C ARG A 107 -21.54 -35.60 -29.46
N LEU A 108 -22.79 -35.15 -29.42
CA LEU A 108 -23.94 -35.92 -29.88
C LEU A 108 -24.07 -35.66 -31.39
N SER A 109 -23.87 -36.69 -32.21
CA SER A 109 -24.44 -36.87 -33.55
C SER A 109 -24.17 -38.32 -33.96
N ASP A 110 -25.24 -39.11 -33.94
CA ASP A 110 -25.55 -40.36 -34.65
C ASP A 110 -24.48 -41.47 -34.81
#